data_AF-A0A956UGR8-F1
#
_entry.id   AF-A0A956UGR8-F1
#
_cell.length_a   1.000
_cell.length_b   1.000
_cell.length_c   1.000
_cell.angle_alpha   90.00
_cell.angle_beta   90.00
_cell.angle_gamma   90.00
#
_symmetry.space_group_name_H-M   'P 1'
#
loop_
_entity.id
_entity.type
_entity.pdbx_description
1 polymer ?
#
loop_
_entity_poly.entity_id
_entity_poly.type
_entity_poly.pdbx_seq_one_letter_code
_entity_poly.pdbx_strand_id
1 'polypeptide(L)'
;MSQFSDSVPVNPVKPNELHDQAAMPARPALPRQDFVKVWAPFIIGTVLALGSVALAFQTRASWDSHRDWVVPVTVPILVIGGLAMGYLAAGMRLKALAVPIVLLAVALLFTLLNILRGNSVEGSDGLRDALSIMTGVLLGATILWLIVAFAWTEYRNPIEPPAAEM
;
A
#
# COMPACT_ATOMS: atom_id res chain seq x y z
N MET A 1 7.44 -31.19 -17.05
CA MET A 1 6.03 -31.00 -16.65
C MET A 1 5.89 -31.59 -15.25
N SER A 2 5.74 -30.75 -14.22
CA SER A 2 5.48 -31.23 -12.87
C SER A 2 4.09 -31.89 -12.84
N GLN A 3 4.02 -33.09 -12.28
CA GLN A 3 2.74 -33.77 -12.05
C GLN A 3 1.95 -32.95 -11.03
N PHE A 4 0.92 -32.23 -11.48
CA PHE A 4 -0.06 -31.53 -10.64
C PHE A 4 -1.13 -32.50 -10.08
N SER A 5 -0.82 -33.79 -10.01
CA SER A 5 -1.74 -34.85 -9.59
C SER A 5 -1.23 -35.63 -8.40
N ASP A 6 -0.40 -35.03 -7.55
CA ASP A 6 -0.15 -35.62 -6.24
C ASP A 6 -1.51 -35.81 -5.57
N SER A 7 -1.81 -37.07 -5.24
CA SER A 7 -3.04 -37.45 -4.56
C SER A 7 -3.19 -36.57 -3.33
N VAL A 8 -4.33 -35.91 -3.21
CA VAL A 8 -4.75 -35.14 -2.02
C VAL A 8 -4.28 -35.91 -0.77
N PRO A 9 -3.60 -35.29 0.20
CA PRO A 9 -3.12 -35.98 1.38
C PRO A 9 -4.33 -36.52 2.15
N VAL A 10 -4.70 -37.78 1.91
CA VAL A 10 -5.80 -38.45 2.60
C VAL A 10 -5.22 -39.01 3.89
N ASN A 11 -5.75 -38.57 5.02
CA ASN A 11 -5.47 -39.23 6.30
C ASN A 11 -6.16 -40.60 6.28
N PRO A 12 -5.42 -41.73 6.20
CA PRO A 12 -6.01 -43.05 6.02
C PRO A 12 -6.83 -43.50 7.23
N VAL A 13 -6.67 -42.85 8.39
CA VAL A 13 -7.40 -43.13 9.61
C VAL A 13 -8.75 -42.41 9.64
N LYS A 14 -8.87 -41.25 8.96
CA LYS A 14 -10.05 -40.36 9.02
C LYS A 14 -10.26 -39.63 7.69
N PRO A 15 -10.92 -40.28 6.71
CA PRO A 15 -11.00 -39.79 5.33
C PRO A 15 -11.80 -38.50 5.13
N ASN A 16 -12.61 -38.07 6.12
CA ASN A 16 -13.45 -36.87 6.03
C ASN A 16 -12.96 -35.69 6.89
N GLU A 17 -11.88 -35.82 7.67
CA GLU A 17 -11.46 -34.76 8.62
C GLU A 17 -10.78 -33.55 7.97
N LEU A 18 -10.21 -33.69 6.77
CA LEU A 18 -9.49 -32.59 6.09
C LEU A 18 -10.39 -31.41 5.70
N HIS A 19 -11.71 -31.60 5.69
CA HIS A 19 -12.69 -30.56 5.37
C HIS A 19 -13.67 -30.29 6.51
N ASP A 20 -13.54 -30.98 7.64
CA ASP A 20 -14.42 -30.76 8.79
C ASP A 20 -13.91 -29.57 9.62
N GLN A 21 -14.65 -28.46 9.57
CA GLN A 21 -14.34 -27.27 10.37
C GLN A 21 -14.36 -27.54 11.88
N ALA A 22 -15.09 -28.57 12.33
CA ALA A 22 -15.11 -28.96 13.74
C ALA A 22 -13.83 -29.73 14.16
N ALA A 23 -13.13 -30.33 13.21
CA ALA A 23 -11.85 -31.03 13.43
C ALA A 23 -10.63 -30.10 13.26
N MET A 24 -10.83 -28.86 12.79
CA MET A 24 -9.76 -27.88 12.72
C MET A 24 -9.27 -27.54 14.14
N PRO A 25 -7.94 -27.60 14.40
CA PRO A 25 -7.40 -27.20 15.69
C PRO A 25 -7.83 -25.76 15.99
N ALA A 26 -8.29 -25.53 17.22
CA ALA A 26 -8.70 -24.20 17.66
C ALA A 26 -7.56 -23.21 17.43
N ARG A 27 -7.86 -22.08 16.79
CA ARG A 27 -6.87 -21.04 16.51
C ARG A 27 -6.21 -20.65 17.83
N PRO A 28 -4.85 -20.63 17.92
CA PRO A 28 -4.18 -20.23 19.14
C PRO A 28 -4.63 -18.83 19.55
N ALA A 29 -4.92 -18.66 20.84
CA ALA A 29 -5.36 -17.37 21.37
C ALA A 29 -4.21 -16.37 21.23
N LEU A 30 -4.36 -15.39 20.33
CA LEU A 30 -3.36 -14.37 20.12
C LEU A 30 -3.33 -13.41 21.33
N PRO A 31 -2.20 -13.21 22.00
CA PRO A 31 -2.09 -12.18 23.01
C PRO A 31 -2.35 -10.81 22.37
N ARG A 32 -2.91 -9.85 23.14
CA ARG A 32 -3.29 -8.52 22.62
C ARG A 32 -2.15 -7.80 21.88
N GLN A 33 -0.91 -8.08 22.24
CA GLN A 33 0.28 -7.53 21.58
C GLN A 33 0.46 -8.04 20.14
N ASP A 34 0.06 -9.28 19.85
CA ASP A 34 0.14 -9.84 18.51
C ASP A 34 -1.03 -9.38 17.63
N PHE A 35 -2.15 -8.95 18.24
CA PHE A 35 -3.22 -8.27 17.53
C PHE A 35 -2.73 -6.97 16.88
N VAL A 36 -1.94 -6.17 17.60
CA VAL A 36 -1.37 -4.93 17.06
C VAL A 36 -0.43 -5.23 15.90
N LYS A 37 0.39 -6.27 15.97
CA LYS A 37 1.31 -6.64 14.88
C LYS A 37 0.57 -7.05 13.60
N VAL A 38 -0.54 -7.77 13.74
CA VAL A 38 -1.36 -8.22 12.59
C VAL A 38 -2.07 -7.03 11.92
N TRP A 39 -2.58 -6.08 12.69
CA TRP A 39 -3.37 -4.97 12.14
C TRP A 39 -2.57 -3.70 11.85
N ALA A 40 -1.37 -3.54 12.42
CA ALA A 40 -0.51 -2.37 12.17
C ALA A 40 -0.26 -2.09 10.67
N PRO A 41 0.05 -3.07 9.81
CA PRO A 41 0.19 -2.86 8.37
C PRO A 41 -1.04 -2.19 7.75
N PHE A 42 -2.24 -2.67 8.10
CA PHE A 42 -3.50 -2.17 7.58
C PHE A 42 -3.81 -0.78 8.09
N ILE A 43 -3.67 -0.54 9.39
CA ILE A 43 -3.94 0.77 10.01
C ILE A 43 -3.00 1.83 9.42
N ILE A 44 -1.70 1.56 9.41
CA ILE A 44 -0.70 2.46 8.84
C ILE A 44 -0.99 2.69 7.35
N GLY A 45 -1.28 1.60 6.62
CA GLY A 45 -1.57 1.67 5.19
C GLY A 45 -2.83 2.49 4.86
N THR A 46 -3.90 2.37 5.65
CA THR A 46 -5.11 3.18 5.51
C THR A 46 -4.83 4.66 5.75
N VAL A 47 -4.08 5.01 6.80
CA VAL A 47 -3.71 6.40 7.08
C VAL A 47 -2.89 6.99 5.92
N LEU A 48 -1.92 6.23 5.40
CA LEU A 48 -1.09 6.66 4.27
C LEU A 48 -1.89 6.77 2.96
N ALA A 49 -2.85 5.86 2.73
CA ALA A 49 -3.77 5.94 1.61
C ALA A 49 -4.61 7.22 1.67
N LEU A 50 -5.19 7.54 2.84
CA LEU A 50 -5.96 8.76 3.04
C LEU A 50 -5.10 10.01 2.80
N GLY A 51 -3.86 10.02 3.31
CA GLY A 51 -2.91 11.11 3.05
C GLY A 51 -2.59 11.27 1.57
N SER A 52 -2.37 10.16 0.86
CA SER A 52 -2.08 10.16 -0.58
C SER A 52 -3.27 10.67 -1.40
N VAL A 53 -4.50 10.29 -1.01
CA VAL A 53 -5.74 10.80 -1.61
C VAL A 53 -5.91 12.29 -1.34
N ALA A 54 -5.65 12.76 -0.11
CA ALA A 54 -5.71 14.18 0.21
C ALA A 54 -4.70 15.01 -0.62
N LEU A 55 -3.47 14.54 -0.78
CA LEU A 55 -2.47 15.17 -1.65
C LEU A 55 -2.90 15.18 -3.11
N ALA A 56 -3.47 14.07 -3.59
CA ALA A 56 -4.00 13.94 -4.93
C ALA A 56 -5.20 14.87 -5.21
N PHE A 57 -5.98 15.22 -4.17
CA PHE A 57 -7.02 16.24 -4.25
C PHE A 57 -6.43 17.65 -4.26
N GLN A 58 -5.46 17.92 -3.37
CA GLN A 58 -4.83 19.25 -3.26
C GLN A 58 -4.10 19.64 -4.55
N THR A 59 -3.37 18.71 -5.15
CA THR A 59 -2.63 18.92 -6.41
C THR A 59 -3.55 19.20 -7.60
N ARG A 60 -4.80 18.77 -7.53
CA ARG A 60 -5.80 18.96 -8.58
C ARG A 60 -6.83 20.02 -8.23
N ALA A 61 -6.57 20.83 -7.20
CA ALA A 61 -7.50 21.87 -6.78
C ALA A 61 -7.73 22.93 -7.88
N SER A 62 -6.78 23.13 -8.80
CA SER A 62 -6.92 24.04 -9.95
C SER A 62 -7.54 23.39 -11.20
N TRP A 63 -7.88 22.10 -11.16
CA TRP A 63 -8.35 21.34 -12.33
C TRP A 63 -9.87 21.25 -12.33
N ASP A 64 -10.55 22.40 -12.47
CA ASP A 64 -12.01 22.57 -12.31
C ASP A 64 -12.85 21.35 -12.71
N SER A 65 -13.03 21.12 -14.02
CA SER A 65 -13.90 20.06 -14.55
C SER A 65 -13.25 18.68 -14.68
N HIS A 66 -11.91 18.62 -14.71
CA HIS A 66 -11.17 17.37 -14.92
C HIS A 66 -11.02 16.57 -13.62
N ARG A 67 -11.14 17.23 -12.46
CA ARG A 67 -11.06 16.59 -11.15
C ARG A 67 -12.11 15.51 -10.92
N ASP A 68 -13.31 15.71 -11.47
CA ASP A 68 -14.50 14.90 -11.17
C ASP A 68 -14.37 13.43 -11.57
N TRP A 69 -13.62 13.14 -12.63
CA TRP A 69 -13.37 11.76 -13.07
C TRP A 69 -11.97 11.27 -12.70
N VAL A 70 -10.95 12.14 -12.71
CA VAL A 70 -9.57 11.75 -12.45
C VAL A 70 -9.39 11.28 -11.01
N VAL A 71 -10.04 11.94 -10.04
CA VAL A 71 -9.88 11.56 -8.63
C VAL A 71 -10.51 10.18 -8.35
N PRO A 72 -11.79 9.92 -8.67
CA PRO A 72 -12.36 8.58 -8.48
C PRO A 72 -11.59 7.46 -9.18
N VAL A 73 -11.07 7.71 -10.39
CA VAL A 73 -10.29 6.72 -11.15
C VAL A 73 -8.94 6.43 -10.50
N THR A 74 -8.31 7.42 -9.86
CA THR A 74 -6.96 7.25 -9.28
C THR A 74 -6.98 6.83 -7.81
N VAL A 75 -8.09 7.03 -7.08
CA VAL A 75 -8.23 6.65 -5.66
C VAL A 75 -7.90 5.16 -5.39
N PRO A 76 -8.42 4.18 -6.16
CA PRO A 76 -8.09 2.76 -5.91
C PRO A 76 -6.58 2.49 -5.97
N ILE A 77 -5.89 3.13 -6.93
CA ILE A 77 -4.44 2.98 -7.10
C ILE A 77 -3.69 3.61 -5.92
N LEU A 78 -4.13 4.78 -5.45
CA LEU A 78 -3.57 5.44 -4.26
C LEU A 78 -3.76 4.60 -2.99
N VAL A 79 -4.92 3.93 -2.86
CA VAL A 79 -5.20 3.01 -1.75
C VAL A 79 -4.25 1.81 -1.77
N ILE A 80 -4.04 1.21 -2.94
CA ILE A 80 -3.10 0.09 -3.10
C ILE A 80 -1.68 0.53 -2.69
N GLY A 81 -1.23 1.71 -3.15
CA GLY A 81 0.09 2.21 -2.76
C GLY A 81 0.21 2.51 -1.26
N GLY A 82 -0.82 3.11 -0.65
CA GLY A 82 -0.85 3.32 0.80
C GLY A 82 -0.75 2.02 1.59
N LEU A 83 -1.52 1.00 1.21
CA LEU A 83 -1.46 -0.33 1.82
C LEU A 83 -0.09 -1.00 1.62
N ALA A 84 0.48 -0.93 0.42
CA ALA A 84 1.82 -1.44 0.13
C ALA A 84 2.88 -0.77 1.02
N MET A 85 2.80 0.56 1.19
CA MET A 85 3.70 1.30 2.08
C MET A 85 3.52 0.89 3.54
N GLY A 86 2.27 0.76 4.00
CA GLY A 86 1.96 0.29 5.36
C GLY A 86 2.50 -1.10 5.65
N TYR A 87 2.35 -2.03 4.70
CA TYR A 87 2.92 -3.38 4.77
C TYR A 87 4.45 -3.35 4.88
N LEU A 88 5.12 -2.63 3.97
CA LEU A 88 6.57 -2.54 3.97
C LEU A 88 7.10 -1.86 5.24
N ALA A 89 6.40 -0.85 5.76
CA ALA A 89 6.78 -0.12 6.96
C ALA A 89 6.63 -0.98 8.22
N ALA A 90 5.47 -1.64 8.38
CA ALA A 90 5.22 -2.52 9.51
C ALA A 90 6.15 -3.75 9.52
N GLY A 91 6.52 -4.26 8.34
CA GLY A 91 7.53 -5.31 8.20
C GLY A 91 8.98 -4.83 8.33
N MET A 92 9.23 -3.56 8.67
CA MET A 92 10.56 -2.96 8.79
C MET A 92 11.44 -3.13 7.52
N ARG A 93 10.82 -3.23 6.34
CA ARG A 93 11.48 -3.38 5.04
C ARG A 93 11.98 -2.02 4.51
N LEU A 94 12.71 -1.27 5.35
CA LEU A 94 13.08 0.13 5.12
C LEU A 94 13.89 0.36 3.84
N LYS A 95 14.74 -0.61 3.45
CA LYS A 95 15.51 -0.54 2.20
C LYS A 95 14.62 -0.44 0.96
N ALA A 96 13.48 -1.16 0.97
CA ALA A 96 12.51 -1.13 -0.12
C ALA A 96 11.70 0.20 -0.14
N LEU A 97 11.59 0.86 1.01
CA LEU A 97 10.89 2.13 1.15
C LEU A 97 11.74 3.35 0.80
N ALA A 98 13.06 3.22 0.69
CA ALA A 98 13.96 4.36 0.51
C ALA A 98 13.58 5.24 -0.68
N VAL A 99 13.37 4.64 -1.87
CA VAL A 99 13.03 5.42 -3.07
C VAL A 99 11.61 5.99 -2.99
N PRO A 100 10.55 5.22 -2.66
CA PRO A 100 9.23 5.78 -2.43
C PRO A 100 9.18 6.94 -1.43
N ILE A 101 9.91 6.83 -0.30
CA ILE A 101 9.94 7.88 0.72
C ILE A 101 10.58 9.16 0.16
N VAL A 102 11.68 9.04 -0.59
CA VAL A 102 12.31 10.21 -1.22
C VAL A 102 11.36 10.87 -2.21
N LEU A 103 10.71 10.10 -3.08
CA LEU A 103 9.74 10.63 -4.04
C LEU A 103 8.56 11.32 -3.34
N LEU A 104 8.03 10.70 -2.28
CA LEU A 104 6.96 11.28 -1.47
C LEU A 104 7.41 12.56 -0.76
N ALA A 105 8.62 12.60 -0.22
CA ALA A 105 9.16 13.79 0.44
C ALA A 105 9.31 14.96 -0.54
N VAL A 106 9.78 14.71 -1.76
CA VAL A 106 9.86 15.74 -2.81
C VAL A 106 8.46 16.19 -3.24
N ALA A 107 7.49 15.26 -3.36
CA ALA A 107 6.10 15.62 -3.66
C ALA A 107 5.49 16.49 -2.55
N LEU A 108 5.74 16.18 -1.28
CA LEU A 108 5.32 17.00 -0.15
C LEU A 108 5.96 18.38 -0.17
N LEU A 109 7.25 18.47 -0.48
CA LEU A 109 7.95 19.75 -0.63
C LEU A 109 7.30 20.61 -1.72
N PHE A 110 7.01 20.05 -2.89
CA PHE A 110 6.36 20.79 -3.98
C PHE A 110 4.94 21.19 -3.62
N THR A 111 4.20 20.35 -2.90
CA THR A 111 2.88 20.68 -2.37
C THR A 111 2.97 21.88 -1.42
N LEU A 112 3.94 21.88 -0.49
CA LEU A 112 4.13 22.96 0.46
C LEU A 112 4.51 24.26 -0.26
N LEU A 113 5.45 24.22 -1.21
CA LEU A 113 5.83 25.37 -2.01
C LEU A 113 4.63 25.92 -2.81
N ASN A 114 3.79 25.06 -3.36
CA ASN A 114 2.58 25.47 -4.07
C ASN A 114 1.57 26.16 -3.15
N ILE A 115 1.35 25.64 -1.93
CA ILE A 115 0.47 26.26 -0.93
C ILE A 115 1.02 27.62 -0.49
N LEU A 116 2.31 27.70 -0.17
CA LEU A 116 2.96 28.96 0.23
C LEU A 116 2.85 30.01 -0.88
N ARG A 117 3.10 29.61 -2.14
CA ARG A 117 2.98 30.49 -3.29
C ARG A 117 1.54 30.96 -3.48
N GLY A 118 0.57 30.07 -3.32
CA GLY A 118 -0.86 30.39 -3.43
C GLY A 118 -1.37 31.40 -2.41
N ASN A 119 -0.71 31.54 -1.27
CA ASN A 119 -1.03 32.59 -0.29
C ASN A 119 -0.42 33.96 -0.63
N SER A 120 0.52 34.01 -1.58
CA SER A 120 1.29 35.22 -1.92
C SER A 120 0.96 35.82 -3.28
N VAL A 121 0.24 35.09 -4.14
CA VAL A 121 -0.06 35.50 -5.51
C VAL A 121 -1.52 35.24 -5.82
N GLU A 122 -2.22 36.28 -6.30
CA GLU A 122 -3.57 36.18 -6.83
C GLU A 122 -3.54 35.90 -8.34
N GLY A 123 -4.48 35.08 -8.82
CA GLY A 123 -4.59 34.73 -10.25
C GLY A 123 -3.76 33.53 -10.69
N SER A 124 -3.61 33.37 -12.02
CA SER A 124 -2.87 32.25 -12.61
C SER A 124 -1.36 32.44 -12.44
N ASP A 125 -0.67 31.37 -12.06
CA ASP A 125 0.78 31.36 -11.86
C ASP A 125 1.37 30.08 -12.44
N GLY A 126 2.15 30.21 -13.52
CA GLY A 126 2.77 29.07 -14.20
C GLY A 126 3.70 28.25 -13.30
N LEU A 127 4.28 28.84 -12.26
CA LEU A 127 5.06 28.09 -11.27
C LEU A 127 4.16 27.19 -10.42
N ARG A 128 2.98 27.66 -10.02
CA ARG A 128 2.00 26.85 -9.26
C ARG A 128 1.48 25.68 -10.08
N ASP A 129 1.25 25.91 -11.37
CA ASP A 129 0.84 24.86 -12.29
C ASP A 129 1.95 23.81 -12.47
N ALA A 130 3.19 24.25 -12.67
CA ALA A 130 4.35 23.36 -12.77
C ALA A 130 4.54 22.53 -11.48
N LEU A 131 4.45 23.16 -10.30
CA LEU A 131 4.55 22.47 -9.01
C LEU A 131 3.43 21.43 -8.83
N SER A 132 2.21 21.76 -9.23
CA SER A 132 1.05 20.85 -9.14
C SER A 132 1.20 19.64 -10.07
N ILE A 133 1.60 19.86 -11.32
CA ILE A 133 1.87 18.80 -12.30
C ILE A 133 3.00 17.89 -11.80
N MET A 134 4.13 18.47 -11.38
CA MET A 134 5.27 17.72 -10.88
C MET A 134 4.91 16.89 -9.65
N THR A 135 4.11 17.44 -8.73
CA THR A 135 3.61 16.69 -7.58
C THR A 135 2.76 15.50 -8.01
N GLY A 136 1.85 15.69 -8.97
CA GLY A 136 1.04 14.60 -9.53
C GLY A 136 1.89 13.48 -10.15
N VAL A 137 2.92 13.83 -10.94
CA VAL A 137 3.87 12.88 -11.52
C VAL A 137 4.65 12.14 -10.44
N LEU A 138 5.17 12.85 -9.43
CA LEU A 138 5.91 12.24 -8.32
C LEU A 138 5.04 11.31 -7.49
N LEU A 139 3.79 11.67 -7.22
CA LEU A 139 2.84 10.78 -6.54
C LEU A 139 2.58 9.52 -7.38
N GLY A 140 2.33 9.65 -8.68
CA GLY A 140 2.17 8.51 -9.58
C GLY A 140 3.40 7.59 -9.56
N ALA A 141 4.60 8.16 -9.68
CA ALA A 141 5.86 7.43 -9.59
C ALA A 141 6.04 6.74 -8.23
N THR A 142 5.71 7.42 -7.14
CA THR A 142 5.77 6.89 -5.76
C THR A 142 4.91 5.63 -5.64
N ILE A 143 3.66 5.67 -6.12
CA ILE A 143 2.74 4.55 -6.02
C ILE A 143 3.20 3.36 -6.86
N LEU A 144 3.63 3.60 -8.11
CA LEU A 144 4.19 2.55 -8.96
C LEU A 144 5.39 1.87 -8.29
N TRP A 145 6.26 2.66 -7.67
CA TRP A 145 7.42 2.14 -6.96
C TRP A 145 7.08 1.39 -5.69
N LEU A 146 6.04 1.80 -4.95
CA LEU A 146 5.53 1.05 -3.81
C LEU A 146 4.98 -0.32 -4.23
N ILE A 147 4.26 -0.38 -5.35
CA ILE A 147 3.72 -1.64 -5.89
C ILE A 147 4.87 -2.57 -6.30
N VAL A 148 5.85 -2.06 -7.04
CA VAL A 148 7.03 -2.85 -7.45
C VAL A 148 7.85 -3.29 -6.24
N ALA A 149 8.09 -2.40 -5.28
CA ALA A 149 8.82 -2.72 -4.05
C ALA A 149 8.11 -3.80 -3.24
N PHE A 150 6.78 -3.70 -3.10
CA PHE A 150 5.96 -4.72 -2.46
C PHE A 150 6.13 -6.07 -3.17
N ALA A 151 5.83 -6.13 -4.47
CA ALA A 151 5.91 -7.36 -5.25
C ALA A 151 7.32 -7.97 -5.21
N TRP A 152 8.36 -7.15 -5.31
CA TRP A 152 9.76 -7.58 -5.24
C TRP A 152 10.13 -8.16 -3.87
N THR A 153 9.71 -7.51 -2.79
CA THR A 153 10.01 -8.01 -1.44
C THR A 153 9.28 -9.32 -1.15
N GLU A 154 8.07 -9.47 -1.67
CA GLU A 154 7.28 -10.71 -1.53
C GLU A 154 7.84 -11.84 -2.38
N TYR A 155 8.31 -11.54 -3.59
CA TYR A 155 9.01 -12.51 -4.45
C TYR A 155 10.31 -13.03 -3.81
N ARG A 156 11.04 -12.18 -3.08
CA ARG A 156 12.31 -12.56 -2.43
C ARG A 156 12.16 -13.20 -1.06
N ASN A 157 11.14 -12.84 -0.30
CA ASN A 157 10.88 -13.35 1.04
C ASN A 157 9.38 -13.63 1.16
N PRO A 158 8.88 -14.71 0.53
CA PRO A 158 7.49 -15.09 0.64
C PRO A 158 7.17 -15.41 2.11
N ILE A 159 5.97 -15.06 2.56
CA ILE A 159 5.48 -15.50 3.87
C ILE A 159 5.31 -17.01 3.82
N GLU A 160 6.26 -17.75 4.38
CA GLU A 160 6.14 -19.19 4.54
C GLU A 160 5.17 -19.52 5.68
N PRO A 161 4.28 -20.51 5.51
CA PRO A 161 3.48 -21.00 6.61
C PRO A 161 4.42 -21.57 7.70
N PRO A 162 4.04 -21.47 8.99
CA PRO A 162 4.84 -22.05 10.06
C PRO A 162 5.07 -23.53 9.76
N ALA A 163 6.33 -23.97 9.90
CA ALA A 163 6.68 -25.37 9.75
C ALA A 163 5.78 -26.21 10.68
N ALA A 164 5.20 -27.28 10.14
CA ALA A 164 4.43 -28.21 10.96
C ALA A 164 5.34 -28.75 12.07
N GLU A 165 5.02 -28.46 13.32
CA GLU A 165 5.67 -29.12 14.46
C GLU A 165 5.35 -30.62 14.36
N MET A 166 6.40 -31.43 14.12
CA MET A 166 6.32 -32.90 14.11
C MET A 166 6.38 -33.44 15.54
#